data_AF-F1LH66-F1
#
_entry.id   AF-F1LH66-F1
#
_cell.length_a   1.000
_cell.length_b   1.000
_cell.length_c   1.000
_cell.angle_alpha   90.00
_cell.angle_beta   90.00
_cell.angle_gamma   90.00
#
_symmetry.space_group_name_H-M   'P 1'
#
loop_
_entity.id
_entity.type
_entity.pdbx_description
1 polymer ?
#
loop_
_entity_poly.entity_id
_entity_poly.type
_entity_poly.pdbx_seq_one_letter_code
_entity_poly.pdbx_strand_id
1 'polypeptide(L)'
;MGDSNNKEQQERLMNGRGKANGTIEQESFGQFLFNKDKGTCLGRTAKSWVQILGFYVVFYSLLAAFWIGCLAIFLRTLDDKVPRYYGKGTIIGLNPGVGYQPWLLDDPDSTLIRFNVKDKSSYAKYVGTLKEYLRKYENITATRKCTGSRSFIEIPYNKNTT
;
A
#
# COMPACT_ATOMS: atom_id res chain seq x y z
N MET A 1 16.25 5.44 87.61
CA MET A 1 17.38 5.54 86.65
C MET A 1 17.04 5.06 85.23
N GLY A 2 15.77 4.71 84.88
CA GLY A 2 15.43 4.09 83.58
C GLY A 2 14.63 4.96 82.59
N ASP A 3 14.18 6.15 83.00
CA ASP A 3 13.24 6.96 82.19
C ASP A 3 13.91 7.97 81.24
N SER A 4 15.14 8.39 81.54
CA SER A 4 15.89 9.37 80.73
C SER A 4 16.50 8.75 79.47
N ASN A 5 16.96 7.50 79.53
CA ASN A 5 17.53 6.79 78.38
C ASN A 5 16.49 6.43 77.31
N ASN A 6 15.22 6.26 77.69
CA ASN A 6 14.16 5.86 76.76
C ASN A 6 13.69 7.05 75.89
N LYS A 7 13.70 8.27 76.46
CA LYS A 7 13.37 9.51 75.74
C LYS A 7 14.44 9.88 74.71
N GLU A 8 15.71 9.72 75.08
CA GLU A 8 16.84 9.98 74.16
C GLU A 8 16.90 8.95 73.03
N GLN A 9 16.54 7.69 73.29
CA GLN A 9 16.41 6.66 72.25
C GLN A 9 15.21 6.90 71.33
N GLN A 10 14.07 7.38 71.86
CA GLN A 10 12.90 7.75 71.06
C GLN A 10 13.17 8.98 70.17
N GLU A 11 13.90 9.99 70.64
CA GLU A 11 14.33 11.14 69.81
C GLU A 11 15.28 10.73 68.69
N ARG A 12 16.20 9.78 68.95
CA ARG A 12 17.12 9.24 67.93
C ARG A 12 16.41 8.39 66.88
N LEU A 13 15.35 7.66 67.24
CA LEU A 13 14.51 6.90 66.29
C LEU A 13 13.62 7.81 65.44
N MET A 14 13.26 9.00 65.93
CA MET A 14 12.39 9.96 65.23
C MET A 14 13.15 10.97 64.36
N ASN A 15 14.49 11.01 64.42
CA ASN A 15 15.32 11.85 63.56
C ASN A 15 15.70 11.20 62.20
N GLY A 16 15.23 9.98 61.94
CA GLY A 16 15.55 9.21 60.72
C GLY A 16 14.66 9.50 59.50
N ARG A 17 13.60 10.32 59.62
CA ARG A 17 12.81 10.76 58.46
C ARG A 17 13.32 12.10 57.98
N GLY A 18 14.45 12.07 57.27
CA GLY A 18 14.71 13.07 56.25
C GLY A 18 13.44 13.17 55.40
N LYS A 19 12.88 14.38 55.30
CA LYS A 19 11.85 14.65 54.30
C LYS A 19 12.46 14.26 52.97
N ALA A 20 12.05 13.11 52.44
CA ALA A 20 12.04 12.94 51.01
C ALA A 20 11.05 13.99 50.49
N ASN A 21 11.55 15.21 50.29
CA ASN A 21 11.06 16.08 49.22
C ASN A 21 11.51 15.42 47.90
N GLY A 22 11.12 14.16 47.70
CA GLY A 22 10.89 13.64 46.38
C GLY A 22 9.57 14.28 45.98
N THR A 23 9.64 15.51 45.50
CA THR A 23 8.76 15.87 44.41
C THR A 23 8.98 14.76 43.39
N ILE A 24 8.05 13.81 43.34
CA ILE A 24 7.77 13.14 42.08
C ILE A 24 7.30 14.30 41.21
N GLU A 25 8.26 15.04 40.66
CA GLU A 25 8.01 15.80 39.46
C GLU A 25 7.49 14.73 38.53
N GLN A 26 6.17 14.72 38.33
CA GLN A 26 5.60 14.01 37.22
C GLN A 26 6.32 14.63 36.03
N GLU A 27 7.37 13.97 35.54
CA GLU A 27 8.06 14.43 34.34
C GLU A 27 6.97 14.51 33.29
N SER A 28 6.57 15.75 33.00
CA SER A 28 5.51 16.04 32.05
C SER A 28 5.88 15.34 30.75
N PHE A 29 4.91 14.81 30.00
CA PHE A 29 5.16 14.17 28.71
C PHE A 29 6.08 15.01 27.80
N GLY A 30 6.05 16.35 27.94
CA GLY A 30 6.97 17.27 27.26
C GLY A 30 8.44 17.16 27.70
N GLN A 31 8.72 16.91 28.97
CA GLN A 31 10.06 16.73 29.53
C GLN A 31 10.64 15.34 29.22
N PHE A 32 9.76 14.34 29.11
CA PHE A 32 10.07 13.03 28.53
C PHE A 32 10.41 13.11 27.03
N LEU A 33 9.66 13.91 26.26
CA LEU A 33 9.92 14.13 24.83
C LEU A 33 11.21 14.93 24.61
N PHE A 34 11.43 16.00 25.36
CA PHE A 34 12.58 16.88 25.18
C PHE A 34 13.05 17.48 26.50
N ASN A 35 14.21 17.02 26.95
CA ASN A 35 14.84 17.51 28.18
C ASN A 35 15.89 18.57 27.82
N LYS A 36 15.54 19.86 27.93
CA LYS A 36 16.39 21.01 27.56
C LYS A 36 17.72 21.04 28.32
N ASP A 37 17.74 20.60 29.57
CA ASP A 37 18.93 20.69 30.44
C ASP A 37 20.00 19.67 30.08
N LYS A 38 19.60 18.51 29.55
CA LYS A 38 20.53 17.44 29.12
C LYS A 38 20.69 17.37 27.60
N GLY A 39 19.93 18.15 26.83
CA GLY A 39 19.90 18.10 25.36
C GLY A 39 19.48 16.73 24.82
N THR A 40 18.67 15.98 25.58
CA THR A 40 18.22 14.63 25.22
C THR A 40 16.79 14.68 24.70
N CYS A 41 16.56 14.10 23.52
CA CYS A 41 15.23 13.88 22.96
C CYS A 41 14.84 12.41 23.21
N LEU A 42 13.66 12.16 23.79
CA LEU A 42 13.16 10.81 24.08
C LEU A 42 14.17 9.92 24.83
N GLY A 43 14.90 10.50 25.78
CA GLY A 43 15.89 9.79 26.60
C GLY A 43 17.23 9.47 25.92
N ARG A 44 17.50 9.94 24.69
CA ARG A 44 18.81 9.80 24.02
C ARG A 44 19.40 11.14 23.61
N THR A 45 20.73 11.24 23.60
CA THR A 45 21.47 12.41 23.11
C THR A 45 21.37 12.53 21.60
N ALA A 46 21.40 13.77 21.08
CA ALA A 46 21.35 14.05 19.64
C ALA A 46 22.42 13.29 18.82
N LYS A 47 23.61 13.07 19.40
CA LYS A 47 24.67 12.26 18.79
C LYS A 47 24.24 10.80 18.56
N SER A 48 23.58 10.18 19.54
CA SER A 48 23.08 8.82 19.42
C SER A 48 21.96 8.74 18.39
N TRP A 49 21.07 9.73 18.35
CA TRP A 49 20.03 9.84 17.31
C TRP A 49 20.60 9.86 15.90
N VAL A 50 21.61 10.69 15.63
CA VAL A 50 22.26 10.76 14.32
C VAL A 50 22.94 9.42 13.98
N GLN A 51 23.58 8.76 14.94
CA GLN A 51 24.23 7.46 14.72
C GLN A 51 23.21 6.37 14.37
N ILE A 52 22.07 6.32 15.08
CA ILE A 52 21.00 5.35 14.83
C ILE A 52 20.37 5.60 13.47
N LEU A 53 20.01 6.85 13.17
CA LEU A 53 19.41 7.22 11.89
C LEU A 53 20.38 6.94 10.73
N GLY A 54 21.66 7.30 10.86
CA GLY A 54 22.68 7.00 9.85
C GLY A 54 22.83 5.49 9.60
N PHE A 55 22.88 4.69 10.66
CA PHE A 55 22.90 3.23 10.56
C PHE A 55 21.68 2.70 9.81
N TYR A 56 20.47 3.13 10.20
CA TYR A 56 19.23 2.66 9.57
C TYR A 56 19.11 3.11 8.11
N VAL A 57 19.52 4.32 7.77
CA VAL A 57 19.52 4.79 6.38
C VAL A 57 20.41 3.90 5.51
N VAL A 58 21.65 3.63 5.93
CA VAL A 58 22.56 2.76 5.17
C VAL A 58 22.02 1.34 5.11
N PHE A 59 21.59 0.78 6.25
CA PHE A 59 21.04 -0.57 6.32
C PHE A 59 19.82 -0.75 5.39
N TYR A 60 18.83 0.13 5.47
CA TYR A 60 17.63 0.04 4.63
C TYR A 60 17.93 0.34 3.16
N SER A 61 18.92 1.19 2.84
CA SER A 61 19.32 1.42 1.45
C SER A 61 19.90 0.15 0.80
N LEU A 62 20.74 -0.59 1.54
CA LEU A 62 21.29 -1.87 1.08
C LEU A 62 20.20 -2.94 0.99
N LEU A 63 19.28 -2.99 1.95
CA LEU A 63 18.15 -3.93 1.92
C LEU A 63 17.22 -3.66 0.73
N ALA A 64 16.92 -2.38 0.46
CA ALA A 64 16.13 -1.98 -0.69
C ALA A 64 16.84 -2.33 -2.00
N ALA A 65 18.14 -2.07 -2.11
CA ALA A 65 18.93 -2.43 -3.29
C ALA A 65 18.94 -3.95 -3.53
N PHE A 66 19.08 -4.76 -2.48
CA PHE A 66 18.98 -6.22 -2.55
C PHE A 66 17.60 -6.66 -3.06
N TRP A 67 16.53 -6.11 -2.49
CA TRP A 67 15.16 -6.44 -2.90
C TRP A 67 14.88 -6.05 -4.36
N ILE A 68 15.30 -4.85 -4.78
CA ILE A 68 15.19 -4.40 -6.17
C ILE A 68 15.99 -5.32 -7.11
N GLY A 69 17.19 -5.74 -6.70
CA GLY A 69 18.00 -6.70 -7.44
C GLY A 69 17.28 -8.04 -7.66
N CYS A 70 16.68 -8.59 -6.60
CA CYS A 70 15.87 -9.80 -6.69
C CYS A 70 14.67 -9.63 -7.64
N LEU A 71 13.96 -8.49 -7.54
CA LEU A 71 12.82 -8.20 -8.40
C LEU A 71 13.25 -8.01 -9.86
N ALA A 72 14.37 -7.34 -10.10
CA ALA A 72 14.91 -7.14 -11.44
C ALA A 72 15.27 -8.47 -12.11
N ILE A 73 15.95 -9.37 -11.40
CA ILE A 73 16.26 -10.72 -11.92
C ILE A 73 14.96 -11.48 -12.20
N PHE A 74 13.99 -11.45 -11.28
CA PHE A 74 12.70 -12.09 -11.47
C PHE A 74 11.98 -11.59 -12.74
N LEU A 75 11.89 -10.28 -12.96
CA LEU A 75 11.26 -9.70 -14.14
C LEU A 75 11.99 -10.10 -15.44
N ARG A 76 13.31 -10.27 -15.42
CA ARG A 76 14.08 -10.78 -16.57
C ARG A 76 13.80 -12.25 -16.90
N THR A 77 13.21 -13.01 -15.98
CA THR A 77 12.79 -14.39 -16.24
C THR A 77 11.38 -14.50 -16.82
N LEU A 78 10.66 -13.38 -16.97
CA LEU A 78 9.34 -13.34 -17.59
C LEU A 78 9.47 -13.01 -19.08
N ASP A 79 8.61 -13.62 -19.89
CA ASP A 79 8.49 -13.32 -21.32
C ASP A 79 7.50 -12.14 -21.50
N ASP A 80 7.90 -11.12 -22.25
CA ASP A 80 7.06 -9.93 -22.52
C ASP A 80 5.85 -10.24 -23.43
N LYS A 81 5.87 -11.37 -24.15
CA LYS A 81 4.86 -11.73 -25.16
C LYS A 81 3.81 -12.69 -24.63
N VAL A 82 4.18 -13.60 -23.72
CA VAL A 82 3.28 -14.63 -23.22
C VAL A 82 3.35 -14.73 -21.69
N PRO A 83 2.19 -14.81 -21.01
CA PRO A 83 2.20 -15.05 -19.57
C PRO A 83 2.85 -16.40 -19.25
N ARG A 84 3.49 -16.53 -18.10
CA ARG A 84 4.13 -17.80 -17.69
C ARG A 84 3.12 -18.92 -17.39
N TYR A 85 1.95 -18.54 -16.88
CA TYR A 85 0.89 -19.48 -16.49
C TYR A 85 -0.37 -19.21 -17.32
N TYR A 86 -0.57 -20.01 -18.36
CA TYR A 86 -1.80 -20.07 -19.15
C TYR A 86 -2.05 -21.50 -19.63
N GLY A 87 -3.31 -21.88 -19.84
CA GLY A 87 -3.69 -23.16 -20.45
C GLY A 87 -4.07 -24.29 -19.49
N LYS A 88 -4.14 -25.51 -20.04
CA LYS A 88 -4.55 -26.73 -19.29
C LYS A 88 -3.58 -26.99 -18.12
N GLY A 89 -4.12 -27.11 -16.92
CA GLY A 89 -3.35 -27.36 -15.70
C GLY A 89 -2.91 -26.10 -14.94
N THR A 90 -3.26 -24.91 -15.41
CA THR A 90 -3.07 -23.65 -14.67
C THR A 90 -4.37 -23.23 -13.98
N ILE A 91 -4.28 -22.38 -12.95
CA ILE A 91 -5.44 -21.88 -12.19
C ILE A 91 -6.49 -21.15 -13.07
N ILE A 92 -6.05 -20.57 -14.20
CA ILE A 92 -6.89 -19.82 -15.14
C ILE A 92 -7.69 -20.78 -16.04
N GLY A 93 -7.20 -22.01 -16.23
CA GLY A 93 -7.85 -23.02 -17.05
C GLY A 93 -7.90 -22.68 -18.54
N LEU A 94 -8.78 -23.36 -19.27
CA LEU A 94 -9.00 -23.16 -20.70
C LEU A 94 -10.31 -22.46 -21.04
N ASN A 95 -11.23 -22.37 -20.10
CA ASN A 95 -12.57 -21.91 -20.37
C ASN A 95 -12.57 -20.38 -20.29
N PRO A 96 -12.71 -19.66 -21.41
CA PRO A 96 -12.75 -18.21 -21.36
C PRO A 96 -14.01 -17.75 -20.63
N GLY A 97 -13.89 -16.66 -19.86
CA GLY A 97 -15.05 -15.96 -19.32
C GLY A 97 -15.81 -15.23 -20.42
N VAL A 98 -17.12 -15.07 -20.24
CA VAL A 98 -17.97 -14.26 -21.10
C VAL A 98 -18.43 -13.04 -20.31
N GLY A 99 -18.10 -11.85 -20.80
CA GLY A 99 -18.65 -10.58 -20.32
C GLY A 99 -19.58 -9.99 -21.36
N TYR A 100 -20.51 -9.13 -20.92
CA TYR A 100 -21.35 -8.35 -21.81
C TYR A 100 -21.13 -6.84 -21.57
N GLN A 101 -21.67 -5.99 -22.42
CA GLN A 101 -21.68 -4.53 -22.30
C GLN A 101 -23.09 -4.06 -22.70
N PRO A 102 -23.63 -2.94 -22.15
CA PRO A 102 -22.98 -1.91 -21.32
C PRO A 102 -23.06 -2.14 -19.80
N TRP A 103 -22.00 -1.76 -19.06
CA TRP A 103 -22.03 -1.66 -17.58
C TRP A 103 -22.29 -0.22 -17.14
N LEU A 104 -23.18 -0.03 -16.18
CA LEU A 104 -23.38 1.25 -15.50
C LEU A 104 -22.60 1.24 -14.18
N LEU A 105 -21.50 1.99 -14.10
CA LEU A 105 -20.68 2.06 -12.87
C LEU A 105 -21.42 2.68 -11.68
N ASP A 106 -22.37 3.58 -11.96
CA ASP A 106 -23.10 4.33 -10.95
C ASP A 106 -24.33 3.57 -10.40
N ASP A 107 -24.61 2.37 -10.91
CA ASP A 107 -25.77 1.56 -10.53
C ASP A 107 -25.33 0.26 -9.85
N PRO A 108 -25.71 0.00 -8.59
CA PRO A 108 -25.36 -1.23 -7.89
C PRO A 108 -25.95 -2.50 -8.55
N ASP A 109 -27.01 -2.36 -9.36
CA ASP A 109 -27.60 -3.44 -10.15
C ASP A 109 -27.02 -3.49 -11.58
N SER A 110 -25.73 -3.21 -11.75
CA SER A 110 -25.07 -3.12 -13.06
C SER A 110 -25.13 -4.42 -13.89
N THR A 111 -25.52 -5.54 -13.26
CA THR A 111 -25.75 -6.82 -13.93
C THR A 111 -27.14 -6.95 -14.60
N LEU A 112 -28.01 -5.95 -14.43
CA LEU A 112 -29.42 -6.05 -14.81
C LEU A 112 -29.83 -4.86 -15.67
N ILE A 113 -30.13 -5.13 -16.94
CA ILE A 113 -30.57 -4.11 -17.88
C ILE A 113 -32.08 -3.92 -17.73
N ARG A 114 -32.50 -2.80 -17.15
CA ARG A 114 -33.92 -2.45 -16.97
C ARG A 114 -34.19 -1.10 -17.60
N PHE A 115 -35.07 -1.09 -18.59
CA PHE A 115 -35.54 0.16 -19.19
C PHE A 115 -36.98 0.03 -19.68
N ASN A 116 -37.63 1.18 -19.85
CA ASN A 116 -38.93 1.26 -20.48
C ASN A 116 -38.76 1.61 -21.97
N VAL A 117 -39.30 0.78 -22.86
CA VAL A 117 -39.21 0.98 -24.32
C VAL A 117 -39.89 2.31 -24.75
N LYS A 118 -40.93 2.73 -24.05
CA LYS A 118 -41.67 3.96 -24.36
C LYS A 118 -40.96 5.22 -23.89
N ASP A 119 -40.06 5.12 -22.91
CA ASP A 119 -39.34 6.25 -22.34
C ASP A 119 -37.88 6.27 -22.80
N LYS A 120 -37.55 7.25 -23.64
CA LYS A 120 -36.21 7.43 -24.21
C LYS A 120 -35.16 7.73 -23.13
N SER A 121 -35.53 8.40 -22.06
CA SER A 121 -34.59 8.79 -21.00
C SER A 121 -34.11 7.56 -20.20
N SER A 122 -34.99 6.56 -20.05
CA SER A 122 -34.74 5.32 -19.33
C SER A 122 -33.58 4.50 -19.92
N TYR A 123 -33.48 4.38 -21.25
CA TYR A 123 -32.39 3.63 -21.90
C TYR A 123 -31.25 4.49 -22.44
N ALA A 124 -31.36 5.83 -22.40
CA ALA A 124 -30.36 6.75 -22.93
C ALA A 124 -28.96 6.51 -22.33
N LYS A 125 -28.89 6.19 -21.03
CA LYS A 125 -27.64 5.87 -20.33
C LYS A 125 -26.94 4.65 -20.92
N TYR A 126 -27.67 3.54 -21.10
CA TYR A 126 -27.12 2.32 -21.70
C TYR A 126 -26.63 2.57 -23.14
N VAL A 127 -27.39 3.33 -23.94
CA VAL A 127 -27.01 3.68 -25.32
C VAL A 127 -25.77 4.56 -25.35
N GLY A 128 -25.64 5.52 -24.43
CA GLY A 128 -24.46 6.37 -24.30
C GLY A 128 -23.20 5.55 -24.04
N THR A 129 -23.24 4.68 -23.02
CA THR A 129 -22.11 3.79 -22.69
C THR A 129 -21.78 2.84 -23.83
N LEU A 130 -22.80 2.27 -24.48
CA LEU A 130 -22.58 1.36 -25.60
C LEU A 130 -21.95 2.06 -26.80
N LYS A 131 -22.38 3.29 -27.12
CA LYS A 131 -21.76 4.10 -28.18
C LYS A 131 -20.31 4.40 -27.87
N GLU A 132 -20.01 4.79 -26.63
CA GLU A 132 -18.63 5.06 -26.21
C GLU A 132 -17.76 3.80 -26.29
N TYR A 133 -18.27 2.66 -25.85
CA TYR A 133 -17.58 1.37 -25.98
C TYR A 133 -17.33 0.99 -27.45
N LEU A 134 -18.32 1.21 -28.32
CA LEU A 134 -18.24 0.87 -29.73
C LEU A 134 -17.41 1.87 -30.56
N ARG A 135 -17.10 3.06 -30.03
CA ARG A 135 -16.28 4.09 -30.71
C ARG A 135 -14.93 3.54 -31.17
N LYS A 136 -14.33 2.61 -30.42
CA LYS A 136 -13.08 1.92 -30.79
C LYS A 136 -13.18 1.15 -32.12
N TYR A 137 -14.38 0.70 -32.49
CA TYR A 137 -14.65 -0.13 -33.67
C TYR A 137 -15.12 0.68 -34.89
N GLU A 138 -15.30 2.00 -34.78
CA GLU A 138 -15.67 2.85 -35.91
C GLU A 138 -14.54 2.93 -36.96
N ASN A 139 -13.28 2.87 -36.51
CA ASN A 139 -12.12 2.92 -37.39
C ASN A 139 -11.74 1.51 -37.90
N ILE A 140 -12.24 1.18 -39.09
CA ILE A 140 -11.93 -0.09 -39.77
C ILE A 140 -10.53 -0.13 -40.41
N THR A 141 -9.83 1.01 -40.51
CA THR A 141 -8.50 1.10 -41.14
C THR A 141 -7.44 0.31 -40.37
N ALA A 142 -7.60 0.19 -39.04
CA ALA A 142 -6.73 -0.60 -38.17
C ALA A 142 -7.05 -2.11 -38.19
N THR A 143 -8.15 -2.52 -38.83
CA THR A 143 -8.63 -3.90 -38.80
C THR A 143 -8.19 -4.63 -40.07
N ARG A 144 -7.35 -5.65 -39.91
CA ARG A 144 -6.94 -6.51 -41.04
C ARG A 144 -8.14 -7.33 -41.51
N LYS A 145 -8.41 -7.31 -42.82
CA LYS A 145 -9.39 -8.21 -43.43
C LYS A 145 -8.80 -9.62 -43.52
N CYS A 146 -9.32 -10.54 -42.71
CA CYS A 146 -8.95 -11.95 -42.78
C CYS A 146 -9.77 -12.64 -43.88
N THR A 147 -9.17 -12.87 -45.05
CA THR A 147 -9.70 -13.79 -46.09
C THR A 147 -9.16 -15.19 -45.82
N GLY A 148 -10.06 -16.18 -45.72
CA GLY A 148 -9.81 -17.48 -45.10
C GLY A 148 -8.61 -18.29 -45.60
N SER A 149 -8.05 -19.05 -44.65
CA SER A 149 -6.99 -20.08 -44.67
C SER A 149 -5.75 -19.74 -43.84
N ARG A 150 -5.50 -18.45 -43.55
CA ARG A 150 -4.30 -18.05 -42.79
C ARG A 150 -4.61 -17.76 -41.34
N SER A 151 -3.84 -18.38 -40.45
CA SER A 151 -3.86 -18.04 -39.03
C SER A 151 -3.19 -16.67 -38.79
N PHE A 152 -3.45 -16.04 -37.64
CA PHE A 152 -2.87 -14.73 -37.25
C PHE A 152 -1.33 -14.67 -37.38
N ILE A 153 -0.66 -15.83 -37.30
CA ILE A 153 0.79 -15.98 -37.38
C ILE A 153 1.31 -15.84 -38.83
N GLU A 154 0.47 -16.09 -39.83
CA GLU A 154 0.85 -16.12 -41.25
C GLU A 154 0.57 -14.80 -42.01
N ILE A 155 -0.01 -13.81 -41.34
CA ILE A 155 -0.32 -12.51 -41.96
C ILE A 155 0.86 -11.56 -41.71
N PRO A 156 1.63 -11.16 -42.75
CA PRO A 156 2.76 -10.27 -42.57
C PRO A 156 2.30 -8.94 -41.96
N TYR A 157 3.04 -8.46 -40.96
CA TYR A 157 2.81 -7.17 -40.36
C TYR A 157 3.12 -6.06 -41.39
N ASN A 158 2.10 -5.37 -41.89
CA ASN A 158 2.30 -4.18 -42.72
C ASN A 158 2.91 -3.07 -41.84
N LYS A 159 4.18 -2.75 -42.07
CA LYS A 159 4.93 -1.69 -41.35
C LYS A 159 4.65 -0.27 -41.89
N ASN A 160 3.77 -0.11 -42.87
CA ASN A 160 3.59 1.15 -43.62
C ASN A 160 2.33 1.95 -43.21
N THR A 161 1.73 1.62 -42.07
CA THR A 161 0.68 2.46 -41.46
C THR A 161 1.28 3.15 -40.23
N THR A 162 1.94 4.27 -40.50
CA THR A 162 2.19 5.37 -39.55
C THR A 162 1.22 6.48 -39.90
#